data_AF-A0A9E5T4P2-F1
#
_entry.id   AF-A0A9E5T4P2-F1
#
_cell.length_a   1.000
_cell.length_b   1.000
_cell.length_c   1.000
_cell.angle_alpha   90.00
_cell.angle_beta   90.00
_cell.angle_gamma   90.00
#
_symmetry.space_group_name_H-M   'P 1'
#
loop_
_entity.id
_entity.type
_entity.pdbx_description
1 polymer ?
#
loop_
_entity_poly.entity_id
_entity_poly.type
_entity_poly.pdbx_seq_one_letter_code
_entity_poly.pdbx_strand_id
1 'polypeptide(L)'
;MKEGMMSYCRHSLLTGWKAGLVMILCSFLSVFVDAAELASGSGKAQVLENVHIEEARIRLPLPGQSTAVVYLTLLNLSSQELVIKGVKVEGAQFAELHQHLHRDGMMQMRAVPQVDVSAGGALEFKPGGYHIMAFRMQPGAAEDATYQVSLMLTSGLTLTAQATVIR
;
A
#
# COMPACT_ATOMS: atom_id res chain seq x y z
N MET A 1 36.50 15.61 -33.69
CA MET A 1 35.57 15.96 -34.77
C MET A 1 34.55 14.84 -34.88
N LYS A 2 33.28 15.18 -34.59
CA LYS A 2 32.03 14.63 -35.16
C LYS A 2 31.81 13.12 -35.05
N GLU A 3 30.98 12.66 -34.12
CA GLU A 3 29.50 12.61 -34.20
C GLU A 3 28.95 11.63 -35.24
N GLY A 4 28.02 10.79 -34.77
CA GLY A 4 26.83 10.46 -35.54
C GLY A 4 26.74 9.01 -36.02
N MET A 5 26.06 8.17 -35.24
CA MET A 5 25.37 7.01 -35.80
C MET A 5 23.91 7.07 -35.35
N MET A 6 23.13 7.81 -36.15
CA MET A 6 21.67 7.87 -36.12
C MET A 6 21.13 7.04 -37.29
N SER A 7 19.89 6.58 -37.09
CA SER A 7 18.86 6.35 -38.12
C SER A 7 18.55 4.91 -38.50
N TYR A 8 17.47 4.41 -37.88
CA TYR A 8 16.25 3.89 -38.53
C TYR A 8 16.34 3.59 -40.04
N CYS A 9 15.90 2.41 -40.46
CA CYS A 9 14.84 2.35 -41.49
C CYS A 9 14.10 1.01 -41.54
N ARG A 10 12.78 1.16 -41.47
CA ARG A 10 11.68 0.23 -41.71
C ARG A 10 11.57 0.05 -43.24
N HIS A 11 11.40 -1.17 -43.74
CA HIS A 11 10.86 -1.44 -45.09
C HIS A 11 9.70 -2.40 -44.88
N SER A 12 8.46 -1.92 -44.71
CA SER A 12 7.53 -1.44 -45.75
C SER A 12 7.29 -2.49 -46.83
N LEU A 13 6.23 -3.25 -46.57
CA LEU A 13 5.54 -4.22 -47.40
C LEU A 13 4.76 -3.51 -48.51
N LEU A 14 5.02 -3.90 -49.75
CA LEU A 14 4.15 -3.81 -50.94
C LEU A 14 4.69 -4.95 -51.84
N THR A 15 3.97 -5.86 -52.50
CA THR A 15 2.59 -6.00 -52.99
C THR A 15 2.56 -7.38 -53.70
N GLY A 16 1.39 -8.01 -53.90
CA GLY A 16 1.24 -9.09 -54.90
C GLY A 16 0.42 -10.30 -54.42
N TRP A 17 -0.91 -10.22 -54.34
CA TRP A 17 -1.88 -10.61 -55.38
C TRP A 17 -2.00 -12.13 -55.62
N LYS A 18 -3.24 -12.64 -55.40
CA LYS A 18 -3.93 -13.84 -55.95
C LYS A 18 -4.52 -14.72 -54.82
N ALA A 19 -5.81 -14.54 -54.52
CA ALA A 19 -6.96 -15.27 -55.10
C ALA A 19 -7.08 -16.69 -54.54
N GLY A 20 -7.96 -16.92 -53.55
CA GLY A 20 -9.25 -17.63 -53.70
C GLY A 20 -9.05 -19.15 -53.47
N LEU A 21 -9.93 -19.99 -52.92
CA LEU A 21 -11.37 -19.95 -52.72
C LEU A 21 -11.74 -21.30 -52.00
N VAL A 22 -12.35 -21.23 -50.80
CA VAL A 22 -13.56 -21.99 -50.35
C VAL A 22 -13.52 -23.49 -49.91
N MET A 23 -14.42 -23.78 -48.94
CA MET A 23 -15.02 -25.06 -48.43
C MET A 23 -14.39 -25.65 -47.15
N ILE A 24 -14.90 -25.43 -45.92
CA ILE A 24 -16.16 -25.91 -45.27
C ILE A 24 -16.33 -27.44 -45.31
N LEU A 25 -16.18 -28.13 -44.16
CA LEU A 25 -17.25 -28.95 -43.53
C LEU A 25 -16.85 -29.52 -42.14
N CYS A 26 -17.86 -29.60 -41.25
CA CYS A 26 -17.98 -30.15 -39.91
C CYS A 26 -17.24 -31.47 -39.58
N SER A 27 -16.90 -31.70 -38.29
CA SER A 27 -17.57 -32.73 -37.43
C SER A 27 -16.75 -33.25 -36.21
N PHE A 28 -17.36 -33.14 -35.02
CA PHE A 28 -17.27 -33.99 -33.79
C PHE A 28 -15.93 -34.07 -33.00
N LEU A 29 -15.76 -33.44 -31.83
CA LEU A 29 -16.28 -33.70 -30.45
C LEU A 29 -15.34 -34.57 -29.57
N SER A 30 -14.71 -33.95 -28.55
CA SER A 30 -14.43 -34.44 -27.17
C SER A 30 -13.41 -33.49 -26.50
N VAL A 31 -13.85 -32.53 -25.66
CA VAL A 31 -13.79 -32.54 -24.18
C VAL A 31 -12.36 -32.51 -23.62
N PHE A 32 -11.96 -31.42 -22.94
CA PHE A 32 -11.18 -31.33 -21.67
C PHE A 32 -10.99 -29.81 -21.34
N VAL A 33 -11.75 -29.24 -20.41
CA VAL A 33 -11.39 -28.91 -19.00
C VAL A 33 -10.97 -27.45 -18.77
N ASP A 34 -11.87 -26.78 -18.05
CA ASP A 34 -11.78 -25.69 -17.06
C ASP A 34 -10.57 -24.73 -16.94
N ALA A 35 -10.97 -23.45 -16.94
CA ALA A 35 -10.72 -22.44 -15.90
C ALA A 35 -9.29 -22.13 -15.46
N ALA A 36 -8.81 -20.97 -15.88
CA ALA A 36 -8.13 -20.02 -15.00
C ALA A 36 -8.26 -18.61 -15.58
N GLU A 37 -9.45 -18.02 -15.38
CA GLU A 37 -9.58 -16.57 -15.28
C GLU A 37 -8.69 -16.15 -14.11
N LEU A 38 -7.43 -15.79 -14.39
CA LEU A 38 -6.57 -15.14 -13.42
C LEU A 38 -7.17 -13.76 -13.17
N ALA A 39 -8.13 -13.74 -12.24
CA ALA A 39 -8.59 -12.55 -11.59
C ALA A 39 -7.36 -11.77 -11.12
N SER A 40 -7.07 -10.71 -11.85
CA SER A 40 -6.20 -9.63 -11.39
C SER A 40 -6.92 -8.98 -10.20
N GLY A 41 -6.81 -9.63 -9.04
CA GLY A 41 -7.05 -9.03 -7.74
C GLY A 41 -5.95 -8.02 -7.45
N SER A 42 -5.79 -7.04 -8.32
CA SER A 42 -5.11 -5.81 -8.00
C SER A 42 -5.99 -5.16 -6.94
N GLY A 43 -5.58 -5.29 -5.68
CA GLY A 43 -6.25 -4.64 -4.56
C GLY A 43 -6.28 -3.15 -4.85
N LYS A 44 -7.36 -2.67 -5.47
CA LYS A 44 -7.63 -1.25 -5.60
C LYS A 44 -7.63 -0.74 -4.18
N ALA A 45 -6.66 0.10 -3.83
CA ALA A 45 -6.75 0.95 -2.66
C ALA A 45 -8.08 1.71 -2.82
N GLN A 46 -9.10 1.23 -2.13
CA GLN A 46 -10.42 1.85 -2.16
C GLN A 46 -10.26 3.14 -1.39
N VAL A 47 -10.30 4.27 -2.10
CA VAL A 47 -10.35 5.58 -1.47
C VAL A 47 -11.70 5.64 -0.75
N LEU A 48 -11.68 5.57 0.58
CA LEU A 48 -12.89 5.78 1.35
C LEU A 48 -13.27 7.24 1.19
N GLU A 49 -14.43 7.49 0.59
CA GLU A 49 -14.98 8.85 0.53
C GLU A 49 -15.14 9.37 1.96
N ASN A 50 -14.64 10.58 2.22
CA ASN A 50 -14.70 11.25 3.53
C ASN A 50 -13.79 10.65 4.62
N VAL A 51 -12.71 9.94 4.27
CA VAL A 51 -11.65 9.61 5.24
C VAL A 51 -10.31 10.05 4.69
N HIS A 52 -9.60 10.83 5.49
CA HIS A 52 -8.33 11.43 5.10
C HIS A 52 -7.24 11.04 6.09
N ILE A 53 -6.05 10.78 5.57
CA ILE A 53 -4.85 10.65 6.36
C ILE A 53 -3.99 11.89 6.08
N GLU A 54 -3.63 12.59 7.13
CA GLU A 54 -2.85 13.81 7.07
C GLU A 54 -1.52 13.64 7.82
N GLU A 55 -0.54 14.44 7.40
CA GLU A 55 0.76 14.57 8.07
C GLU A 55 1.46 13.24 8.40
N ALA A 56 1.35 12.25 7.51
CA ALA A 56 2.02 10.98 7.70
C ALA A 56 3.54 11.17 7.69
N ARG A 57 4.19 10.77 8.78
CA ARG A 57 5.61 10.94 9.06
C ARG A 57 6.18 9.67 9.65
N ILE A 58 7.40 9.30 9.27
CA ILE A 58 8.11 8.14 9.80
C ILE A 58 9.45 8.55 10.38
N ARG A 59 9.75 8.08 11.59
CA ARG A 59 11.06 8.20 12.21
C ARG A 59 11.85 6.92 11.98
N LEU A 60 12.91 7.02 11.19
CA LEU A 60 13.77 5.88 10.86
C LEU A 60 14.59 5.42 12.08
N PRO A 61 14.98 4.14 12.12
CA PRO A 61 15.80 3.60 13.19
C PRO A 61 17.19 4.26 13.22
N LEU A 62 17.73 4.44 14.42
CA LEU A 62 19.14 4.81 14.60
C LEU A 62 20.06 3.68 14.14
N PRO A 63 21.33 3.97 13.78
CA PRO A 63 22.31 2.94 13.46
C PRO A 63 22.39 1.86 14.55
N GLY A 64 22.26 0.59 14.16
CA GLY A 64 22.23 -0.55 15.08
C GLY A 64 20.84 -0.93 15.61
N GLN A 65 19.80 -0.16 15.27
CA GLN A 65 18.40 -0.50 15.55
C GLN A 65 17.66 -0.83 14.26
N SER A 66 16.52 -1.51 14.38
CA SER A 66 15.68 -1.91 13.25
C SER A 66 14.21 -1.57 13.44
N THR A 67 13.90 -0.72 14.42
CA THR A 67 12.53 -0.32 14.75
C THR A 67 12.32 1.15 14.39
N ALA A 68 11.33 1.41 13.55
CA ALA A 68 10.86 2.74 13.20
C ALA A 68 9.54 3.05 13.90
N VAL A 69 9.19 4.33 13.97
CA VAL A 69 7.91 4.79 14.50
C VAL A 69 7.22 5.65 13.45
N VAL A 70 5.92 5.42 13.23
CA VAL A 70 5.09 6.20 12.31
C VAL A 70 4.06 7.01 13.09
N TYR A 71 3.93 8.28 12.69
CA TYR A 71 2.98 9.26 13.18
C TYR A 71 2.12 9.75 12.02
N LEU A 72 0.83 9.97 12.23
CA LEU A 72 -0.12 10.44 11.24
C LEU A 72 -1.40 10.89 11.94
N THR A 73 -2.23 11.65 11.24
CA THR A 73 -3.57 12.00 11.71
C THR A 73 -4.59 11.35 10.80
N LEU A 74 -5.50 10.54 11.35
CA LEU A 74 -6.61 9.96 10.63
C LEU A 74 -7.88 10.77 10.92
N LEU A 75 -8.44 11.39 9.89
CA LEU A 75 -9.70 12.11 9.94
C LEU A 75 -10.81 11.23 9.38
N ASN A 76 -11.77 10.87 10.22
CA ASN A 76 -12.98 10.15 9.82
C ASN A 76 -14.13 11.15 9.65
N LEU A 77 -14.30 11.71 8.46
CA LEU A 77 -15.41 12.61 8.12
C LEU A 77 -16.67 11.84 7.69
N SER A 78 -16.65 10.50 7.76
CA SER A 78 -17.81 9.67 7.46
C SER A 78 -18.80 9.64 8.63
N SER A 79 -20.03 9.20 8.35
CA SER A 79 -21.06 8.97 9.35
C SER A 79 -20.94 7.62 10.07
N GLN A 80 -19.90 6.84 9.78
CA GLN A 80 -19.68 5.50 10.34
C GLN A 80 -18.42 5.48 11.19
N GLU A 81 -18.44 4.67 12.25
CA GLU A 81 -17.25 4.38 13.04
C GLU A 81 -16.28 3.51 12.24
N LEU A 82 -14.98 3.80 12.36
CA LEU A 82 -13.92 3.03 11.73
C LEU A 82 -13.11 2.30 12.79
N VAL A 83 -12.84 1.02 12.54
CA VAL A 83 -12.00 0.21 13.43
C VAL A 83 -10.75 -0.20 12.67
N ILE A 84 -9.60 0.31 13.10
CA ILE A 84 -8.29 -0.09 12.58
C ILE A 84 -7.88 -1.37 13.28
N LYS A 85 -7.72 -2.46 12.53
CA LYS A 85 -7.38 -3.80 13.05
C LYS A 85 -5.92 -4.18 12.82
N GLY A 86 -5.21 -3.41 12.01
CA GLY A 86 -3.84 -3.71 11.66
C GLY A 86 -3.20 -2.59 10.85
N VAL A 87 -1.88 -2.68 10.74
CA VAL A 87 -1.08 -1.71 10.02
C VAL A 87 0.06 -2.42 9.31
N LYS A 88 0.43 -1.92 8.14
CA LYS A 88 1.60 -2.35 7.38
C LYS A 88 2.40 -1.12 6.99
N VAL A 89 3.72 -1.23 7.09
CA VAL A 89 4.65 -0.18 6.67
C VAL A 89 5.59 -0.78 5.65
N GLU A 90 5.77 -0.09 4.53
CA GLU A 90 6.72 -0.49 3.49
C GLU A 90 8.13 -0.60 4.07
N GLY A 91 8.82 -1.69 3.74
CA GLY A 91 10.17 -1.96 4.26
C GLY A 91 10.21 -2.53 5.68
N ALA A 92 9.09 -2.61 6.42
CA ALA A 92 9.02 -3.30 7.71
C ALA A 92 8.62 -4.78 7.53
N GLN A 93 9.11 -5.67 8.39
CA GLN A 93 8.63 -7.06 8.38
C GLN A 93 7.21 -7.17 8.93
N PHE A 94 6.91 -6.43 9.99
CA PHE A 94 5.58 -6.31 10.58
C PHE A 94 5.45 -4.97 11.30
N ALA A 95 4.21 -4.53 11.52
CA ALA A 95 3.93 -3.30 12.23
C ALA A 95 2.78 -3.51 13.22
N GLU A 96 2.82 -2.76 14.32
CA GLU A 96 1.87 -2.89 15.42
C GLU A 96 1.35 -1.51 15.83
N LEU A 97 0.11 -1.47 16.31
CA LEU A 97 -0.48 -0.28 16.91
C LEU A 97 -0.14 -0.28 18.40
N HIS A 98 0.37 0.83 18.91
CA HIS A 98 0.77 0.99 20.30
C HIS A 98 0.15 2.25 20.89
N GLN A 99 -0.07 2.26 22.21
CA GLN A 99 -0.54 3.41 22.95
C GLN A 99 0.29 3.62 24.21
N HIS A 100 0.38 4.88 24.65
CA HIS A 100 0.89 5.21 25.98
C HIS A 100 -0.27 5.21 26.98
N LEU A 101 -0.15 4.41 28.03
CA LEU A 101 -1.06 4.39 29.15
C LEU A 101 -0.35 4.95 30.39
N HIS A 102 -1.00 5.87 31.08
CA HIS A 102 -0.57 6.29 32.39
C HIS A 102 -1.14 5.32 33.42
N ARG A 103 -0.27 4.55 34.07
CA ARG A 103 -0.68 3.63 35.13
C ARG A 103 0.26 3.80 36.32
N ASP A 104 -0.33 4.09 37.48
CA ASP A 104 0.38 4.20 38.75
C ASP A 104 1.55 5.22 38.72
N GLY A 105 1.34 6.38 38.08
CA GLY A 105 2.36 7.43 37.96
C GLY A 105 3.42 7.16 36.89
N MET A 106 3.39 6.00 36.23
CA MET A 106 4.36 5.59 35.21
C MET A 106 3.72 5.56 33.82
N MET A 107 4.46 6.06 32.83
CA MET A 107 4.10 5.94 31.42
C MET A 107 4.51 4.57 30.90
N GLN A 108 3.55 3.79 30.40
CA GLN A 108 3.79 2.47 29.80
C GLN A 108 3.35 2.46 28.35
N MET A 109 4.22 1.99 27.44
CA MET A 109 3.84 1.67 26.06
C MET A 109 3.22 0.29 26.01
N ARG A 110 2.09 0.14 25.34
CA ARG A 110 1.39 -1.14 25.17
C ARG A 110 0.85 -1.29 23.76
N ALA A 111 1.08 -2.47 23.17
CA ALA A 111 0.46 -2.86 21.92
C ALA A 111 -1.06 -2.99 22.08
N VAL A 112 -1.81 -2.50 21.09
CA VAL A 112 -3.26 -2.59 21.01
C VAL A 112 -3.65 -3.39 19.76
N PRO A 113 -4.60 -4.33 19.87
CA PRO A 113 -5.01 -5.15 18.73
C PRO A 113 -5.84 -4.36 17.72
N GLN A 114 -6.55 -3.33 18.19
CA GLN A 114 -7.36 -2.47 17.34
C GLN A 114 -7.49 -1.07 17.97
N VAL A 115 -7.83 -0.09 17.14
CA VAL A 115 -8.16 1.27 17.58
C VAL A 115 -9.43 1.73 16.88
N ASP A 116 -10.36 2.24 17.67
CA ASP A 116 -11.66 2.72 17.20
C ASP A 116 -11.59 4.23 16.93
N VAL A 117 -12.21 4.67 15.84
CA VAL A 117 -12.27 6.07 15.41
C VAL A 117 -13.73 6.44 15.15
N SER A 118 -14.28 7.25 16.05
CA SER A 118 -15.67 7.70 15.99
C SER A 118 -16.00 8.37 14.65
N ALA A 119 -17.26 8.25 14.23
CA ALA A 119 -17.81 9.00 13.09
C ALA A 119 -17.64 10.51 13.31
N GLY A 120 -17.21 11.25 12.27
CA GLY A 120 -16.87 12.67 12.38
C GLY A 120 -15.66 12.99 13.26
N GLY A 121 -14.93 11.95 13.73
CA GLY A 121 -13.82 12.09 14.67
C GLY A 121 -12.45 12.18 14.01
N ALA A 122 -11.45 12.47 14.83
CA ALA A 122 -10.03 12.46 14.45
C ALA A 122 -9.24 11.60 15.43
N LEU A 123 -8.35 10.76 14.90
CA LEU A 123 -7.38 9.99 15.67
C LEU A 123 -5.97 10.45 15.31
N GLU A 124 -5.25 10.97 16.30
CA GLU A 124 -3.89 11.44 16.14
C GLU A 124 -2.90 10.40 16.67
N PHE A 125 -2.01 9.94 15.79
CA PHE A 125 -0.85 9.14 16.16
C PHE A 125 0.33 10.07 16.43
N LYS A 126 0.65 10.28 17.71
CA LYS A 126 1.67 11.23 18.17
C LYS A 126 2.53 10.66 19.31
N PRO A 127 3.72 11.24 19.56
CA PRO A 127 4.54 10.89 20.72
C PRO A 127 3.74 11.04 22.02
N GLY A 128 3.78 10.02 22.89
CA GLY A 128 3.05 10.02 24.16
C GLY A 128 1.55 9.69 24.06
N GLY A 129 1.05 9.38 22.86
CA GLY A 129 -0.31 8.90 22.62
C GLY A 129 -0.32 7.58 21.83
N TYR A 130 -1.20 7.48 20.84
CA TYR A 130 -1.16 6.38 19.88
C TYR A 130 0.03 6.54 18.93
N HIS A 131 0.65 5.45 18.53
CA HIS A 131 1.73 5.45 17.54
C HIS A 131 1.83 4.07 16.89
N ILE A 132 2.39 4.03 15.68
CA ILE A 132 2.61 2.79 14.93
C ILE A 132 4.07 2.41 15.06
N MET A 133 4.34 1.21 15.57
CA MET A 133 5.68 0.64 15.66
C MET A 133 5.92 -0.23 14.43
N ALA A 134 6.95 0.09 13.64
CA ALA A 134 7.37 -0.69 12.49
C ALA A 134 8.63 -1.47 12.84
N PHE A 135 8.54 -2.79 12.89
CA PHE A 135 9.62 -3.65 13.34
C PHE A 135 10.38 -4.28 12.19
N ARG A 136 11.69 -4.45 12.41
CA ARG A 136 12.62 -5.08 11.47
C ARG A 136 12.58 -4.41 10.10
N MET A 137 12.75 -3.09 10.11
CA MET A 137 12.96 -2.30 8.90
C MET A 137 14.16 -2.82 8.12
N GLN A 138 14.04 -2.89 6.81
CA GLN A 138 15.12 -3.30 5.93
C GLN A 138 16.32 -2.33 6.06
N PRO A 139 17.56 -2.85 6.05
CA PRO A 139 18.75 -2.01 6.00
C PRO A 139 18.75 -1.11 4.76
N GLY A 140 19.20 0.14 4.90
CA GLY A 140 19.26 1.08 3.77
C GLY A 140 18.00 1.92 3.56
N ALA A 141 17.19 2.10 4.61
CA ALA A 141 16.13 3.10 4.59
C ALA A 141 16.71 4.50 4.31
N ALA A 142 16.29 5.14 3.23
CA ALA A 142 16.81 6.42 2.79
C ALA A 142 16.10 7.57 3.51
N GLU A 143 16.88 8.55 3.97
CA GLU A 143 16.35 9.71 4.72
C GLU A 143 15.46 10.63 3.86
N ASP A 144 15.59 10.58 2.53
CA ASP A 144 14.79 11.42 1.60
C ASP A 144 13.64 10.64 0.93
N ALA A 145 13.41 9.39 1.33
CA ALA A 145 12.37 8.55 0.74
C ALA A 145 10.99 8.79 1.38
N THR A 146 9.95 8.47 0.63
CA THR A 146 8.59 8.31 1.15
C THR A 146 8.28 6.83 1.35
N TYR A 147 7.72 6.48 2.49
CA TYR A 147 7.34 5.11 2.82
C TYR A 147 5.83 4.96 2.77
N GLN A 148 5.31 3.95 2.07
CA GLN A 148 3.88 3.68 2.08
C GLN A 148 3.45 3.05 3.42
N VAL A 149 2.42 3.63 4.03
CA VAL A 149 1.76 3.13 5.24
C VAL A 149 0.34 2.72 4.89
N SER A 150 -0.04 1.51 5.27
CA SER A 150 -1.37 0.94 5.01
C SER A 150 -2.06 0.61 6.33
N LEU A 151 -3.23 1.21 6.56
CA LEU A 151 -4.10 0.92 7.71
C LEU A 151 -5.21 -0.03 7.27
N MET A 152 -5.29 -1.19 7.92
CA MET A 152 -6.28 -2.21 7.61
C MET A 152 -7.50 -2.03 8.52
N LEU A 153 -8.66 -1.85 7.93
CA LEU A 153 -9.92 -1.68 8.65
C LEU A 153 -10.64 -3.02 8.81
N THR A 154 -11.47 -3.13 9.86
CA THR A 154 -12.33 -4.32 10.07
C THR A 154 -13.35 -4.52 8.95
N SER A 155 -13.71 -3.47 8.22
CA SER A 155 -14.57 -3.54 7.02
C SER A 155 -13.93 -4.27 5.83
N GLY A 156 -12.65 -4.65 5.92
CA GLY A 156 -11.88 -5.25 4.83
C GLY A 156 -11.23 -4.21 3.91
N LEU A 157 -11.45 -2.92 4.17
CA LEU A 157 -10.87 -1.82 3.40
C LEU A 157 -9.46 -1.48 3.93
N THR A 158 -8.61 -0.98 3.05
CA THR A 158 -7.25 -0.57 3.39
C THR A 158 -7.03 0.87 2.98
N LEU A 159 -6.68 1.71 3.95
CA LEU A 159 -6.33 3.10 3.72
C LEU A 159 -4.81 3.20 3.54
N THR A 160 -4.36 3.91 2.51
CA THR A 160 -2.94 4.05 2.21
C THR A 160 -2.51 5.51 2.29
N ALA A 161 -1.36 5.77 2.91
CA ALA A 161 -0.75 7.09 3.00
C ALA A 161 0.76 7.03 2.73
N GLN A 162 1.31 8.11 2.18
CA GLN A 162 2.76 8.27 1.99
C GLN A 162 3.34 9.00 3.21
N ALA A 163 4.20 8.33 3.97
CA ALA A 163 4.88 8.91 5.12
C ALA A 163 6.22 9.50 4.70
N THR A 164 6.47 10.76 5.07
CA THR A 164 7.78 11.41 4.88
C THR A 164 8.69 11.13 6.06
N VAL A 165 9.99 11.00 5.82
CA VAL A 165 10.94 10.74 6.89
C VAL A 165 11.18 12.00 7.73
N ILE A 166 11.21 11.82 9.05
CA ILE A 166 11.55 12.85 10.04
C ILE A 166 12.67 12.37 10.97
N ARG A 167 13.46 13.31 11.52
CA ARG A 167 14.61 13.04 12.39
C ARG A 167 14.30 13.23 13.87
#